data_AF-A0A7S4T3I4-F1
#
_entry.id   AF-A0A7S4T3I4-F1
#
_cell.length_a   1.000
_cell.length_b   1.000
_cell.length_c   1.000
_cell.angle_alpha   90.00
_cell.angle_beta   90.00
_cell.angle_gamma   90.00
#
_symmetry.space_group_name_H-M   'P 1'
#
loop_
_entity.id
_entity.type
_entity.pdbx_description
1 polymer ?
#
loop_
_entity_poly.entity_id
_entity_poly.type
_entity_poly.pdbx_seq_one_letter_code
_entity_poly.pdbx_strand_id
1 'polypeptide(L)'
;AVPAALARLPPLLLLAGGAGGALFAETTWHLGLSGGGLSWPSDVKARPDVDGELWVTSNHDDSAVVVSVAGGAVLSHTYKKDDLGFHYMASVSSLSFGRGSGASSFATCQDNNNDYDGLAGAGNGFMGPSLFSATNFAAVNQNGERVWVDGQYGSHLDMLHQSPYCRGIVHSCFDDNVYYATDGRRGVGERYGSLLMYDFAADHGAGGNDHSKANVWRYRDVVLRYSPGGVPGHLQMDCASGWLYIADTGNDQIVRVNVSSGNFSGDAIPWSLQRHDLTSYRLVDGADQEVVIGGGSVAKPSGLLVLSSEGVLLVSEFDTGRVKAFNLSSFRLIDALAQAPGAGGLEYAEGRLWVTNARQNSLLHTRLTLKHDSAGPPTAGPTSAPTAPGSPPTPTPTTAPTAALTAGLTGAPTATPTVFPTSAPTTAPSAPPSPAPTAQVTEPTAPTSVPTGAPEAAPTAGPTAEPTSAPTSAPTA
;
A
#
# COMPACT_ATOMS: atom_id res chain seq x y z
N ALA A 1 -15.11 46.86 -4.83
CA ALA A 1 -13.66 47.11 -4.65
C ALA A 1 -13.11 45.99 -3.78
N VAL A 2 -12.31 45.10 -4.35
CA VAL A 2 -11.70 43.94 -3.67
C VAL A 2 -10.22 44.27 -3.48
N PRO A 3 -9.62 44.16 -2.28
CA PRO A 3 -8.18 44.36 -2.17
C PRO A 3 -7.46 43.07 -2.55
N ALA A 4 -6.57 43.20 -3.54
CA ALA A 4 -5.59 42.20 -3.91
C ALA A 4 -4.51 42.09 -2.83
N ALA A 5 -4.25 40.87 -2.37
CA ALA A 5 -3.03 40.53 -1.65
C ALA A 5 -2.51 39.19 -2.19
N LEU A 6 -1.89 39.24 -3.38
CA LEU A 6 -0.89 38.24 -3.75
C LEU A 6 0.34 38.48 -2.85
N ALA A 7 0.45 37.71 -1.77
CA ALA A 7 1.72 37.61 -1.06
C ALA A 7 2.69 36.81 -1.92
N ARG A 8 3.63 37.50 -2.58
CA ARG A 8 4.84 36.90 -3.14
C ARG A 8 5.61 36.25 -2.00
N LEU A 9 5.68 34.93 -2.00
CA LEU A 9 6.63 34.19 -1.17
C LEU A 9 8.06 34.54 -1.60
N PRO A 10 9.01 34.73 -0.67
CA PRO A 10 10.39 35.01 -1.02
C PRO A 10 11.03 33.78 -1.68
N PRO A 11 11.96 33.96 -2.65
CA PRO A 11 12.70 32.86 -3.22
C PRO A 11 13.56 32.20 -2.14
N LEU A 12 13.47 30.87 -2.06
CA LEU A 12 14.25 30.06 -1.14
C LEU A 12 15.74 30.22 -1.50
N LEU A 13 16.53 30.68 -0.54
CA LEU A 13 17.98 30.82 -0.66
C LEU A 13 18.61 29.42 -0.76
N LEU A 14 19.14 29.08 -1.93
CA LEU A 14 19.90 27.87 -2.18
C LEU A 14 21.20 27.94 -1.35
N LEU A 15 21.25 27.24 -0.22
CA LEU A 15 22.51 27.02 0.49
C LEU A 15 23.34 26.02 -0.30
N ALA A 16 24.22 26.56 -1.15
CA ALA A 16 25.25 25.80 -1.85
C ALA A 16 26.14 25.06 -0.85
N GLY A 17 26.22 23.74 -0.99
CA GLY A 17 27.04 22.89 -0.14
C GLY A 17 27.15 21.46 -0.69
N GLY A 18 27.86 21.32 -1.82
CA GLY A 18 28.23 20.02 -2.40
C GLY A 18 27.98 19.98 -3.90
N ALA A 19 28.98 19.58 -4.68
CA ALA A 19 28.92 19.50 -6.14
C ALA A 19 27.98 18.38 -6.63
N GLY A 20 26.68 18.59 -6.50
CA GLY A 20 25.62 17.78 -7.11
C GLY A 20 24.60 18.72 -7.76
N GLY A 21 24.19 18.43 -9.00
CA GLY A 21 23.11 19.18 -9.65
C GLY A 21 21.79 19.10 -8.89
N ALA A 22 20.82 19.95 -9.25
CA ALA A 22 19.46 19.85 -8.72
C ALA A 22 18.88 18.45 -8.99
N LEU A 23 18.20 17.85 -8.00
CA LEU A 23 17.56 16.55 -8.17
C LEU A 23 16.34 16.70 -9.08
N PHE A 24 15.55 17.77 -8.90
CA PHE A 24 14.46 18.06 -9.81
C PHE A 24 15.03 18.67 -11.09
N ALA A 25 14.99 17.89 -12.18
CA ALA A 25 15.49 18.31 -13.49
C ALA A 25 14.68 19.48 -14.07
N GLU A 26 13.41 19.55 -13.67
CA GLU A 26 12.45 20.57 -14.09
C GLU A 26 11.86 21.24 -12.85
N THR A 27 11.60 22.55 -12.94
CA THR A 27 10.95 23.31 -11.86
C THR A 27 9.43 23.33 -11.99
N THR A 28 8.86 22.44 -12.80
CA THR A 28 7.43 22.43 -13.15
C THR A 28 6.85 21.03 -13.05
N TRP A 29 5.58 20.98 -12.66
CA TRP A 29 4.76 19.77 -12.73
C TRP A 29 3.97 19.77 -14.03
N HIS A 30 3.97 18.63 -14.71
CA HIS A 30 3.13 18.38 -15.86
C HIS A 30 1.88 17.63 -15.43
N LEU A 31 0.75 17.98 -16.03
CA LEU A 31 -0.49 17.25 -15.83
C LEU A 31 -0.43 15.93 -16.60
N GLY A 32 -0.49 14.81 -15.87
CA GLY A 32 -0.69 13.49 -16.47
C GLY A 32 -2.18 13.23 -16.71
N LEU A 33 -2.97 13.20 -15.64
CA LEU A 33 -4.41 12.95 -15.68
C LEU A 33 -5.13 13.87 -14.70
N SER A 34 -6.30 14.39 -15.08
CA SER A 34 -7.24 15.06 -14.17
C SER A 34 -8.66 14.62 -14.50
N GLY A 35 -9.47 14.34 -13.47
CA GLY A 35 -10.74 13.64 -13.70
C GLY A 35 -10.49 12.19 -14.14
N GLY A 36 -11.35 11.64 -15.01
CA GLY A 36 -11.16 10.26 -15.51
C GLY A 36 -11.37 9.18 -14.46
N GLY A 37 -12.25 9.44 -13.48
CA GLY A 37 -12.52 8.54 -12.35
C GLY A 37 -11.62 8.76 -11.13
N LEU A 38 -10.70 9.73 -11.18
CA LEU A 38 -9.97 10.16 -9.98
C LEU A 38 -10.89 10.92 -9.02
N SER A 39 -11.04 10.41 -7.80
CA SER A 39 -11.82 11.02 -6.72
C SER A 39 -11.03 10.98 -5.43
N TRP A 40 -10.43 12.12 -5.05
CA TRP A 40 -9.47 12.21 -3.94
C TRP A 40 -8.34 11.17 -4.06
N PRO A 41 -7.52 11.23 -5.13
CA PRO A 41 -6.48 10.24 -5.37
C PRO A 41 -5.46 10.19 -4.23
N SER A 42 -5.30 9.03 -3.62
CA SER A 42 -4.54 8.83 -2.39
C SER A 42 -3.14 8.28 -2.64
N ASP A 43 -2.99 7.32 -3.55
CA ASP A 43 -1.71 6.70 -3.87
C ASP A 43 -1.54 6.44 -5.36
N VAL A 44 -0.29 6.32 -5.81
CA VAL A 44 0.11 5.88 -7.15
C VAL A 44 1.22 4.84 -7.02
N LYS A 45 1.13 3.75 -7.78
CA LYS A 45 2.17 2.72 -7.86
C LYS A 45 2.31 2.19 -9.29
N ALA A 46 3.52 1.88 -9.70
CA ALA A 46 3.78 1.22 -10.97
C ALA A 46 3.59 -0.27 -10.82
N ARG A 47 2.95 -0.89 -11.82
CA ARG A 47 2.79 -2.34 -11.86
C ARG A 47 4.13 -2.99 -12.21
N PRO A 48 4.68 -3.90 -11.39
CA PRO A 48 6.05 -4.39 -11.60
C PRO A 48 6.25 -5.29 -12.81
N ASP A 49 5.21 -5.95 -13.31
CA ASP A 49 5.25 -6.89 -14.45
C ASP A 49 4.73 -6.28 -15.78
N VAL A 50 4.33 -5.01 -15.78
CA VAL A 50 3.78 -4.34 -16.98
C VAL A 50 4.36 -2.93 -17.09
N ASP A 51 5.30 -2.76 -18.04
CA ASP A 51 5.93 -1.47 -18.31
C ASP A 51 4.89 -0.40 -18.64
N GLY A 52 5.05 0.78 -18.04
CA GLY A 52 4.16 1.92 -18.27
C GLY A 52 2.75 1.77 -17.72
N GLU A 53 2.43 0.80 -16.86
CA GLU A 53 1.12 0.72 -16.20
C GLU A 53 1.20 1.28 -14.76
N LEU A 54 0.50 2.38 -14.50
CA LEU A 54 0.35 2.99 -13.18
C LEU A 54 -1.04 2.70 -12.61
N TRP A 55 -1.13 2.46 -11.31
CA TRP A 55 -2.38 2.31 -10.58
C TRP A 55 -2.52 3.44 -9.59
N VAL A 56 -3.63 4.17 -9.69
CA VAL A 56 -3.96 5.30 -8.80
C VAL A 56 -5.18 4.94 -7.98
N THR A 57 -5.07 4.92 -6.65
CA THR A 57 -6.24 4.69 -5.78
C THR A 57 -6.99 5.99 -5.53
N SER A 58 -8.33 5.89 -5.47
CA SER A 58 -9.23 7.02 -5.23
C SER A 58 -9.98 6.80 -3.92
N ASN A 59 -9.74 7.67 -2.94
CA ASN A 59 -10.25 7.49 -1.59
C ASN A 59 -11.77 7.71 -1.48
N HIS A 60 -12.33 8.68 -2.19
CA HIS A 60 -13.73 9.09 -1.98
C HIS A 60 -14.76 8.21 -2.68
N ASP A 61 -14.34 7.24 -3.50
CA ASP A 61 -15.25 6.38 -4.26
C ASP A 61 -14.83 4.90 -4.31
N ASP A 62 -13.92 4.49 -3.41
CA ASP A 62 -13.50 3.10 -3.19
C ASP A 62 -12.97 2.39 -4.44
N SER A 63 -12.23 3.14 -5.26
CA SER A 63 -11.85 2.71 -6.61
C SER A 63 -10.35 2.81 -6.88
N ALA A 64 -9.96 2.32 -8.06
CA ALA A 64 -8.67 2.60 -8.65
C ALA A 64 -8.80 3.00 -10.12
N VAL A 65 -7.87 3.80 -10.61
CA VAL A 65 -7.70 4.14 -12.02
C VAL A 65 -6.38 3.56 -12.50
N VAL A 66 -6.44 2.71 -13.51
CA VAL A 66 -5.26 2.16 -14.20
C VAL A 66 -4.92 3.10 -15.34
N VAL A 67 -3.67 3.56 -15.40
CA VAL A 67 -3.19 4.57 -16.35
C VAL A 67 -2.03 3.99 -17.14
N SER A 68 -2.16 3.92 -18.46
CA SER A 68 -1.06 3.56 -19.34
C SER A 68 -0.27 4.81 -19.71
N VAL A 69 1.06 4.76 -19.56
CA VAL A 69 1.98 5.87 -19.80
C VAL A 69 3.16 5.47 -20.67
N ALA A 70 3.65 6.40 -21.48
CA ALA A 70 4.92 6.23 -22.21
C ALA A 70 5.61 7.59 -22.35
N GLY A 71 6.88 7.69 -21.94
CA GLY A 71 7.65 8.94 -22.02
C GLY A 71 7.05 10.12 -21.22
N GLY A 72 6.13 9.84 -20.30
CA GLY A 72 5.34 10.82 -19.55
C GLY A 72 4.02 11.25 -20.19
N ALA A 73 3.68 10.75 -21.38
CA ALA A 73 2.34 10.94 -21.92
C ALA A 73 1.42 9.85 -21.35
N VAL A 74 0.20 10.24 -20.94
CA VAL A 74 -0.88 9.28 -20.67
C VAL A 74 -1.46 8.83 -22.01
N LEU A 75 -1.40 7.52 -22.27
CA LEU A 75 -1.91 6.91 -23.49
C LEU A 75 -3.38 6.51 -23.36
N SER A 76 -3.75 5.98 -22.20
CA SER A 76 -5.12 5.58 -21.85
C SER A 76 -5.31 5.52 -20.34
N HIS A 77 -6.56 5.52 -19.89
CA HIS A 77 -6.90 5.22 -18.51
C HIS A 77 -8.19 4.40 -18.43
N THR A 78 -8.31 3.58 -17.38
CA THR A 78 -9.44 2.72 -17.11
C THR A 78 -9.85 2.84 -15.65
N TYR A 79 -11.10 3.22 -15.40
CA TYR A 79 -11.69 3.21 -14.06
C TYR A 79 -12.05 1.77 -13.65
N LYS A 80 -11.72 1.41 -12.40
CA LYS A 80 -12.03 0.11 -11.80
C LYS A 80 -12.60 0.29 -10.40
N LYS A 81 -13.84 -0.18 -10.20
CA LYS A 81 -14.51 -0.24 -8.89
C LYS A 81 -15.10 -1.62 -8.71
N ASP A 82 -14.74 -2.26 -7.60
CA ASP A 82 -15.35 -3.53 -7.21
C ASP A 82 -16.76 -3.28 -6.66
N ASP A 83 -17.72 -4.15 -7.01
CA ASP A 83 -19.10 -4.06 -6.51
C ASP A 83 -19.20 -4.09 -4.98
N LEU A 84 -18.21 -4.71 -4.31
CA LEU A 84 -18.08 -4.73 -2.85
C LEU A 84 -16.95 -3.82 -2.35
N GLY A 85 -16.58 -2.79 -3.13
CA GLY A 85 -15.55 -1.80 -2.79
C GLY A 85 -15.82 -1.07 -1.47
N PHE A 86 -17.08 -0.82 -1.12
CA PHE A 86 -17.49 -0.24 0.18
C PHE A 86 -17.09 -1.07 1.42
N HIS A 87 -16.58 -2.29 1.22
CA HIS A 87 -15.96 -3.11 2.26
C HIS A 87 -14.47 -3.33 1.98
N TYR A 88 -14.10 -3.84 0.80
CA TYR A 88 -12.72 -4.25 0.48
C TYR A 88 -11.79 -3.11 -0.01
N MET A 89 -12.36 -1.97 -0.39
CA MET A 89 -11.65 -0.77 -0.88
C MET A 89 -12.12 0.50 -0.16
N ALA A 90 -12.85 0.35 0.96
CA ALA A 90 -13.55 1.43 1.65
C ALA A 90 -12.57 2.54 2.05
N SER A 91 -12.76 3.74 1.51
CA SER A 91 -11.85 4.86 1.73
C SER A 91 -10.37 4.48 1.51
N VAL A 92 -10.07 3.79 0.40
CA VAL A 92 -8.72 3.32 0.10
C VAL A 92 -7.69 4.45 0.16
N SER A 93 -6.62 4.25 0.93
CA SER A 93 -5.60 5.27 1.19
C SER A 93 -4.25 4.94 0.55
N SER A 94 -3.99 3.67 0.28
CA SER A 94 -2.72 3.19 -0.26
C SER A 94 -2.86 1.80 -0.87
N LEU A 95 -1.96 1.51 -1.81
CA LEU A 95 -1.80 0.18 -2.40
C LEU A 95 -0.33 -0.19 -2.47
N SER A 96 -0.04 -1.49 -2.49
CA SER A 96 1.31 -1.98 -2.77
C SER A 96 1.25 -3.27 -3.57
N PHE A 97 1.99 -3.31 -4.67
CA PHE A 97 2.17 -4.52 -5.46
C PHE A 97 3.13 -5.49 -4.78
N GLY A 98 2.88 -6.78 -4.98
CA GLY A 98 3.84 -7.84 -4.73
C GLY A 98 5.05 -7.74 -5.66
N ARG A 99 5.99 -8.67 -5.51
CA ARG A 99 7.26 -8.68 -6.26
C ARG A 99 7.49 -10.05 -6.88
N GLY A 100 8.39 -10.13 -7.86
CA GLY A 100 8.77 -11.39 -8.48
C GLY A 100 7.55 -12.14 -9.03
N SER A 101 7.35 -13.38 -8.60
CA SER A 101 6.17 -14.19 -8.97
C SER A 101 4.84 -13.59 -8.51
N GLY A 102 4.85 -12.76 -7.46
CA GLY A 102 3.68 -12.06 -6.94
C GLY A 102 3.43 -10.68 -7.55
N ALA A 103 4.16 -10.29 -8.61
CA ALA A 103 4.06 -8.95 -9.20
C ALA A 103 2.65 -8.54 -9.68
N SER A 104 1.82 -9.53 -10.04
CA SER A 104 0.43 -9.31 -10.43
C SER A 104 -0.56 -9.28 -9.25
N SER A 105 -0.09 -9.46 -8.02
CA SER A 105 -0.91 -9.32 -6.80
C SER A 105 -0.64 -7.97 -6.14
N PHE A 106 -1.66 -7.41 -5.49
CA PHE A 106 -1.50 -6.18 -4.72
C PHE A 106 -2.40 -6.20 -3.50
N ALA A 107 -1.96 -5.55 -2.43
CA ALA A 107 -2.78 -5.32 -1.25
C ALA A 107 -3.11 -3.84 -1.10
N THR A 108 -4.27 -3.55 -0.55
CA THR A 108 -4.74 -2.19 -0.26
C THR A 108 -4.98 -1.97 1.21
N CYS A 109 -5.08 -0.70 1.58
CA CYS A 109 -5.23 -0.23 2.94
C CYS A 109 -6.35 0.82 2.97
N GLN A 110 -7.24 0.71 3.96
CA GLN A 110 -8.54 1.37 4.01
C GLN A 110 -8.60 2.36 5.19
N ASP A 111 -8.80 3.65 4.90
CA ASP A 111 -9.00 4.71 5.91
C ASP A 111 -10.44 4.70 6.45
N ASN A 112 -10.89 3.55 6.92
CA ASN A 112 -12.27 3.32 7.32
C ASN A 112 -12.34 2.43 8.58
N ASN A 113 -13.44 2.52 9.33
CA ASN A 113 -13.69 1.70 10.52
C ASN A 113 -14.65 0.53 10.23
N ASN A 114 -14.69 0.06 8.99
CA ASN A 114 -15.70 -0.85 8.47
C ASN A 114 -17.12 -0.36 8.75
N ASP A 115 -17.44 0.84 8.26
CA ASP A 115 -18.76 1.44 8.36
C ASP A 115 -19.65 1.18 7.14
N TYR A 116 -19.13 0.53 6.10
CA TYR A 116 -19.86 0.18 4.87
C TYR A 116 -20.44 1.40 4.16
N ASP A 117 -19.64 2.47 4.03
CA ASP A 117 -20.04 3.81 3.57
C ASP A 117 -21.17 4.40 4.41
N GLY A 118 -21.02 4.29 5.73
CA GLY A 118 -21.95 4.82 6.71
C GLY A 118 -23.19 3.96 6.97
N LEU A 119 -23.37 2.83 6.28
CA LEU A 119 -24.49 1.91 6.53
C LEU A 119 -24.45 1.26 7.92
N ALA A 120 -23.27 1.12 8.53
CA ALA A 120 -23.07 0.59 9.88
C ALA A 120 -22.72 1.67 10.92
N GLY A 121 -23.14 2.93 10.68
CA GLY A 121 -22.96 4.03 11.63
C GLY A 121 -21.48 4.32 11.89
N ALA A 122 -21.02 4.16 13.14
CA ALA A 122 -19.62 4.40 13.50
C ALA A 122 -18.64 3.30 13.03
N GLY A 123 -19.16 2.21 12.45
CA GLY A 123 -18.39 1.04 12.04
C GLY A 123 -18.07 0.09 13.21
N ASN A 124 -17.86 -1.17 12.87
CA ASN A 124 -17.56 -2.24 13.84
C ASN A 124 -16.05 -2.47 14.02
N GLY A 125 -15.26 -1.79 13.20
CA GLY A 125 -13.82 -1.88 13.18
C GLY A 125 -13.24 -3.17 12.60
N PHE A 126 -14.06 -3.97 11.95
CA PHE A 126 -13.61 -5.14 11.23
C PHE A 126 -13.02 -4.76 9.88
N MET A 127 -11.95 -3.97 9.93
CA MET A 127 -11.23 -3.44 8.78
C MET A 127 -9.76 -3.83 8.84
N GLY A 128 -9.16 -3.96 7.68
CA GLY A 128 -7.74 -4.14 7.46
C GLY A 128 -7.47 -4.51 6.01
N PRO A 129 -6.22 -4.83 5.64
CA PRO A 129 -5.81 -4.90 4.26
C PRO A 129 -6.56 -5.97 3.46
N SER A 130 -6.80 -5.67 2.19
CA SER A 130 -7.42 -6.59 1.24
C SER A 130 -6.43 -6.92 0.12
N LEU A 131 -6.27 -8.20 -0.18
CA LEU A 131 -5.41 -8.72 -1.24
C LEU A 131 -6.22 -8.93 -2.51
N PHE A 132 -5.63 -8.61 -3.66
CA PHE A 132 -6.26 -8.72 -4.97
C PHE A 132 -5.26 -9.22 -6.02
N SER A 133 -5.81 -9.72 -7.13
CA SER A 133 -5.06 -9.88 -8.38
C SER A 133 -5.34 -8.70 -9.31
N ALA A 134 -4.29 -8.05 -9.82
CA ALA A 134 -4.34 -6.98 -10.81
C ALA A 134 -5.09 -7.41 -12.08
N THR A 135 -5.00 -8.69 -12.46
CA THR A 135 -5.64 -9.24 -13.65
C THR A 135 -7.16 -9.33 -13.50
N ASN A 136 -7.66 -9.63 -12.30
CA ASN A 136 -9.08 -9.93 -12.05
C ASN A 136 -9.80 -8.87 -11.22
N PHE A 137 -9.09 -7.85 -10.75
CA PHE A 137 -9.66 -6.78 -9.92
C PHE A 137 -10.83 -6.09 -10.64
N ALA A 138 -11.96 -6.01 -9.93
CA ALA A 138 -13.24 -5.49 -10.40
C ALA A 138 -13.77 -6.16 -11.69
N ALA A 139 -13.44 -7.44 -11.91
CA ALA A 139 -13.87 -8.20 -13.09
C ALA A 139 -14.53 -9.56 -12.75
N VAL A 140 -14.24 -10.12 -11.59
CA VAL A 140 -14.78 -11.41 -11.13
C VAL A 140 -15.71 -11.21 -9.94
N ASN A 141 -16.77 -12.01 -9.84
CA ASN A 141 -17.78 -11.93 -8.78
C ASN A 141 -18.47 -10.56 -8.65
N GLN A 142 -18.67 -9.88 -9.79
CA GLN A 142 -19.33 -8.57 -9.88
C GLN A 142 -20.84 -8.77 -10.09
N ASN A 143 -21.57 -8.92 -8.98
CA ASN A 143 -22.98 -9.31 -8.95
C ASN A 143 -23.95 -8.11 -8.78
N GLY A 144 -23.44 -6.88 -8.89
CA GLY A 144 -24.14 -5.63 -8.61
C GLY A 144 -23.63 -4.97 -7.33
N GLU A 145 -23.54 -3.64 -7.34
CA GLU A 145 -23.02 -2.85 -6.21
C GLU A 145 -23.77 -3.19 -4.91
N ARG A 146 -23.00 -3.51 -3.86
CA ARG A 146 -23.49 -3.90 -2.52
C ARG A 146 -24.35 -5.17 -2.47
N VAL A 147 -24.30 -6.01 -3.50
CA VAL A 147 -24.99 -7.31 -3.52
C VAL A 147 -24.07 -8.42 -3.02
N TRP A 148 -24.35 -8.93 -1.83
CA TRP A 148 -23.64 -10.08 -1.25
C TRP A 148 -24.17 -11.39 -1.85
N VAL A 149 -23.29 -12.16 -2.49
CA VAL A 149 -23.58 -13.51 -2.99
C VAL A 149 -22.61 -14.47 -2.32
N ASP A 150 -23.14 -15.53 -1.72
CA ASP A 150 -22.33 -16.49 -0.97
C ASP A 150 -21.26 -17.14 -1.86
N GLY A 151 -20.02 -17.19 -1.36
CA GLY A 151 -18.84 -17.64 -2.09
C GLY A 151 -18.41 -16.76 -3.28
N GLN A 152 -19.00 -15.57 -3.43
CA GLN A 152 -18.72 -14.63 -4.52
C GLN A 152 -18.62 -13.20 -3.99
N TYR A 153 -17.83 -13.01 -2.94
CA TYR A 153 -17.67 -11.72 -2.27
C TYR A 153 -16.69 -10.80 -3.01
N GLY A 154 -17.02 -10.43 -4.25
CA GLY A 154 -16.20 -9.53 -5.07
C GLY A 154 -14.88 -10.15 -5.52
N SER A 155 -13.96 -9.30 -6.00
CA SER A 155 -12.71 -9.74 -6.63
C SER A 155 -11.53 -9.94 -5.67
N HIS A 156 -11.72 -9.70 -4.37
CA HIS A 156 -10.67 -9.88 -3.37
C HIS A 156 -10.25 -11.35 -3.26
N LEU A 157 -8.96 -11.58 -3.06
CA LEU A 157 -8.37 -12.89 -2.81
C LEU A 157 -8.33 -13.23 -1.32
N ASP A 158 -8.17 -12.21 -0.48
CA ASP A 158 -8.13 -12.34 0.97
C ASP A 158 -8.34 -10.95 1.63
N MET A 159 -8.74 -10.92 2.90
CA MET A 159 -8.82 -9.70 3.71
C MET A 159 -8.49 -10.02 5.16
N LEU A 160 -7.47 -9.33 5.68
CA LEU A 160 -7.04 -9.52 7.06
C LEU A 160 -7.37 -8.29 7.87
N HIS A 161 -8.03 -8.48 9.01
CA HIS A 161 -8.44 -7.36 9.86
C HIS A 161 -7.34 -7.00 10.85
N GLN A 162 -7.67 -6.12 11.79
CA GLN A 162 -6.83 -5.61 12.89
C GLN A 162 -6.25 -4.19 12.69
N SER A 163 -6.43 -3.57 11.52
CA SER A 163 -5.92 -2.22 11.20
C SER A 163 -7.00 -1.28 10.64
N PRO A 164 -7.92 -0.80 11.49
CA PRO A 164 -8.92 0.19 11.10
C PRO A 164 -8.28 1.57 10.90
N TYR A 165 -8.87 2.38 10.02
CA TYR A 165 -8.30 3.68 9.63
C TYR A 165 -6.83 3.56 9.16
N CYS A 166 -6.57 2.52 8.38
CA CYS A 166 -5.26 2.26 7.81
C CYS A 166 -4.86 3.41 6.89
N ARG A 167 -3.59 3.85 6.93
CA ARG A 167 -3.10 5.01 6.15
C ARG A 167 -2.09 4.68 5.09
N GLY A 168 -1.35 3.59 5.26
CA GLY A 168 -0.37 3.14 4.29
C GLY A 168 -0.12 1.65 4.40
N ILE A 169 0.29 1.08 3.27
CA ILE A 169 0.70 -0.31 3.15
C ILE A 169 1.92 -0.43 2.24
N VAL A 170 2.81 -1.38 2.53
CA VAL A 170 3.94 -1.69 1.66
C VAL A 170 4.25 -3.18 1.69
N HIS A 171 4.53 -3.77 0.53
CA HIS A 171 4.99 -5.15 0.42
C HIS A 171 6.39 -5.31 1.02
N SER A 172 6.65 -6.48 1.63
CA SER A 172 7.97 -6.88 2.11
C SER A 172 9.00 -6.90 0.98
N CYS A 173 10.28 -6.68 1.31
CA CYS A 173 11.35 -6.92 0.34
C CYS A 173 11.77 -8.40 0.27
N PHE A 174 11.37 -9.20 1.26
CA PHE A 174 12.01 -10.47 1.57
C PHE A 174 11.09 -11.68 1.43
N ASP A 175 9.78 -11.45 1.52
CA ASP A 175 8.78 -12.50 1.57
C ASP A 175 7.64 -12.16 0.61
N ASP A 176 7.14 -13.17 -0.09
CA ASP A 176 5.94 -13.06 -0.91
C ASP A 176 4.70 -13.01 -0.01
N ASN A 177 3.65 -12.30 -0.43
CA ASN A 177 2.38 -12.17 0.31
C ASN A 177 2.49 -11.54 1.72
N VAL A 178 3.63 -10.92 2.03
CA VAL A 178 3.85 -10.20 3.28
C VAL A 178 3.79 -8.70 3.06
N TYR A 179 3.00 -8.01 3.88
CA TYR A 179 2.79 -6.58 3.84
C TYR A 179 2.92 -5.95 5.22
N TYR A 180 3.44 -4.73 5.28
CA TYR A 180 3.41 -3.89 6.46
C TYR A 180 2.36 -2.82 6.28
N ALA A 181 1.50 -2.63 7.28
CA ALA A 181 0.41 -1.66 7.24
C ALA A 181 0.27 -0.94 8.57
N THR A 182 -0.40 0.21 8.55
CA THR A 182 -0.66 1.01 9.74
C THR A 182 -2.11 0.95 10.18
N ASP A 183 -2.38 1.30 11.44
CA ASP A 183 -3.73 1.60 11.90
C ASP A 183 -3.83 3.00 12.50
N GLY A 184 -5.05 3.54 12.48
CA GLY A 184 -5.34 4.91 12.89
C GLY A 184 -6.45 5.04 13.92
N ARG A 185 -7.01 3.94 14.43
CA ARG A 185 -8.13 4.04 15.38
C ARG A 185 -7.64 4.60 16.71
N ARG A 186 -8.28 5.69 17.13
CA ARG A 186 -7.99 6.38 18.39
C ARG A 186 -7.87 5.39 19.56
N GLY A 187 -6.76 5.49 20.29
CA GLY A 187 -6.48 4.69 21.48
C GLY A 187 -6.02 3.24 21.21
N VAL A 188 -6.19 2.72 19.99
CA VAL A 188 -5.68 1.38 19.63
C VAL A 188 -4.16 1.45 19.51
N GLY A 189 -3.64 2.37 18.69
CA GLY A 189 -2.19 2.58 18.54
C GLY A 189 -1.48 2.85 19.86
N GLU A 190 -2.05 3.69 20.72
CA GLU A 190 -1.49 4.01 22.05
C GLU A 190 -1.42 2.80 22.99
N ARG A 191 -2.30 1.80 22.81
CA ARG A 191 -2.37 0.61 23.67
C ARG A 191 -1.60 -0.57 23.10
N TYR A 192 -1.61 -0.73 21.78
CA TYR A 192 -1.20 -1.96 21.11
C TYR A 192 -0.17 -1.73 20.00
N GLY A 193 0.21 -0.49 19.71
CA GLY A 193 1.02 -0.14 18.56
C GLY A 193 0.20 0.06 17.29
N SER A 194 0.75 0.88 16.39
CA SER A 194 0.14 1.37 15.16
C SER A 194 0.66 0.68 13.89
N LEU A 195 1.72 -0.13 14.00
CA LEU A 195 2.33 -0.84 12.87
C LEU A 195 2.04 -2.34 12.97
N LEU A 196 1.63 -2.92 11.85
CA LEU A 196 1.33 -4.34 11.72
C LEU A 196 2.08 -4.94 10.53
N MET A 197 2.46 -6.21 10.67
CA MET A 197 2.83 -7.09 9.56
C MET A 197 1.66 -8.05 9.31
N TYR A 198 1.34 -8.23 8.04
CA TYR A 198 0.34 -9.13 7.50
C TYR A 198 1.01 -10.13 6.55
N ASP A 199 0.99 -11.40 6.92
CA ASP A 199 1.34 -12.51 6.04
C ASP A 199 0.02 -13.20 5.66
N PHE A 200 -0.40 -12.98 4.41
CA PHE A 200 -1.59 -13.61 3.86
C PHE A 200 -1.40 -15.13 3.67
N ALA A 201 -0.16 -15.62 3.66
CA ALA A 201 0.21 -17.02 3.47
C ALA A 201 -0.53 -17.68 2.29
N ALA A 202 -1.65 -18.36 2.56
CA ALA A 202 -2.52 -18.95 1.55
C ALA A 202 -3.89 -18.27 1.55
N ASP A 203 -4.18 -17.55 0.47
CA ASP A 203 -5.46 -16.92 0.20
C ASP A 203 -6.58 -17.94 -0.11
N HIS A 204 -7.82 -17.46 -0.17
CA HIS A 204 -9.00 -18.28 -0.43
C HIS A 204 -9.50 -18.22 -1.89
N GLY A 205 -8.72 -17.63 -2.80
CA GLY A 205 -9.15 -17.29 -4.16
C GLY A 205 -10.22 -16.20 -4.18
N ALA A 206 -10.65 -15.81 -5.38
CA ALA A 206 -11.56 -14.68 -5.54
C ALA A 206 -12.93 -14.91 -4.86
N GLY A 207 -13.30 -14.03 -3.93
CA GLY A 207 -14.64 -13.96 -3.34
C GLY A 207 -14.92 -14.97 -2.21
N GLY A 208 -13.91 -15.68 -1.72
CA GLY A 208 -14.02 -16.49 -0.50
C GLY A 208 -14.08 -15.64 0.78
N ASN A 209 -14.08 -16.31 1.93
CA ASN A 209 -14.17 -15.68 3.26
C ASN A 209 -13.38 -16.44 4.36
N ASP A 210 -12.56 -17.43 3.99
CA ASP A 210 -11.71 -18.17 4.93
C ASP A 210 -10.35 -17.50 5.05
N HIS A 211 -10.20 -16.68 6.09
CA HIS A 211 -8.99 -15.91 6.37
C HIS A 211 -8.06 -16.63 7.36
N SER A 212 -8.29 -17.92 7.64
CA SER A 212 -7.71 -18.58 8.81
C SER A 212 -6.22 -18.91 8.70
N LYS A 213 -5.69 -18.92 7.48
CA LYS A 213 -4.31 -19.34 7.19
C LYS A 213 -3.27 -18.24 7.37
N ALA A 214 -3.69 -17.05 7.83
CA ALA A 214 -2.84 -15.88 7.91
C ALA A 214 -2.12 -15.72 9.25
N ASN A 215 -0.97 -15.02 9.19
CA ASN A 215 -0.21 -14.60 10.36
C ASN A 215 -0.18 -13.07 10.45
N VAL A 216 -0.41 -12.53 11.65
CA VAL A 216 -0.38 -11.09 11.88
C VAL A 216 0.53 -10.78 13.05
N TRP A 217 1.44 -9.83 12.89
CA TRP A 217 2.27 -9.30 13.99
C TRP A 217 1.95 -7.84 14.23
N ARG A 218 1.96 -7.42 15.48
CA ARG A 218 1.72 -6.02 15.87
C ARG A 218 2.89 -5.48 16.69
N TYR A 219 3.51 -4.43 16.19
CA TYR A 219 4.68 -3.79 16.80
C TYR A 219 4.21 -2.79 17.86
N ARG A 220 4.19 -3.23 19.12
CA ARG A 220 3.52 -2.50 20.20
C ARG A 220 4.18 -1.17 20.56
N ASP A 221 5.49 -1.08 20.37
CA ASP A 221 6.27 0.12 20.69
C ASP A 221 6.28 1.14 19.55
N VAL A 222 5.74 0.81 18.37
CA VAL A 222 5.66 1.72 17.23
C VAL A 222 4.31 2.43 17.29
N VAL A 223 4.27 3.63 17.87
CA VAL A 223 3.06 4.43 18.03
C VAL A 223 3.06 5.58 17.03
N LEU A 224 2.05 5.62 16.17
CA LEU A 224 1.88 6.62 15.12
C LEU A 224 0.61 7.42 15.38
N ARG A 225 0.56 8.66 14.90
CA ARG A 225 -0.61 9.52 15.08
C ARG A 225 -1.43 9.58 13.81
N TYR A 226 -2.70 9.19 13.93
CA TYR A 226 -3.69 9.31 12.87
C TYR A 226 -3.90 10.76 12.43
N SER A 227 -4.02 10.96 11.11
CA SER A 227 -4.42 12.24 10.51
C SER A 227 -5.75 12.05 9.75
N PRO A 228 -6.86 12.66 10.20
CA PRO A 228 -8.17 12.51 9.59
C PRO A 228 -8.27 13.23 8.24
N GLY A 229 -9.39 13.03 7.54
CA GLY A 229 -9.74 13.78 6.33
C GLY A 229 -9.09 13.24 5.05
N GLY A 230 -8.84 11.93 4.98
CA GLY A 230 -8.29 11.29 3.78
C GLY A 230 -6.84 11.69 3.45
N VAL A 231 -6.07 12.18 4.42
CA VAL A 231 -4.64 12.49 4.28
C VAL A 231 -3.78 11.23 4.43
N PRO A 232 -3.22 10.66 3.34
CA PRO A 232 -2.48 9.41 3.41
C PRO A 232 -1.24 9.51 4.30
N GLY A 233 -0.79 8.37 4.81
CA GLY A 233 0.46 8.24 5.58
C GLY A 233 1.17 6.99 5.12
N HIS A 234 1.92 7.11 4.02
CA HIS A 234 2.46 5.98 3.29
C HIS A 234 3.69 5.38 3.94
N LEU A 235 3.98 4.15 3.56
CA LEU A 235 5.13 3.38 3.99
C LEU A 235 5.99 3.07 2.77
N GLN A 236 7.30 2.97 2.99
CA GLN A 236 8.23 2.57 1.94
C GLN A 236 9.35 1.72 2.55
N MET A 237 9.54 0.52 2.02
CA MET A 237 10.69 -0.31 2.37
C MET A 237 11.92 0.11 1.57
N ASP A 238 13.06 0.23 2.25
CA ASP A 238 14.38 0.27 1.64
C ASP A 238 14.98 -1.13 1.62
N CYS A 239 14.88 -1.83 0.50
CA CYS A 239 15.36 -3.22 0.40
C CYS A 239 16.88 -3.35 0.50
N ALA A 240 17.63 -2.27 0.29
CA ALA A 240 19.08 -2.32 0.45
C ALA A 240 19.50 -2.40 1.93
N SER A 241 18.72 -1.79 2.82
CA SER A 241 19.03 -1.74 4.26
C SER A 241 18.08 -2.55 5.14
N GLY A 242 16.91 -2.93 4.63
CA GLY A 242 15.85 -3.62 5.38
C GLY A 242 15.00 -2.69 6.26
N TRP A 243 15.26 -1.37 6.26
CA TRP A 243 14.48 -0.42 7.04
C TRP A 243 13.14 -0.09 6.37
N LEU A 244 12.09 -0.06 7.17
CA LEU A 244 10.77 0.43 6.82
C LEU A 244 10.65 1.91 7.17
N TYR A 245 10.43 2.78 6.19
CA TYR A 245 10.14 4.20 6.40
C TYR A 245 8.62 4.42 6.46
N ILE A 246 8.17 5.27 7.38
CA ILE A 246 6.76 5.53 7.67
C ILE A 246 6.54 7.03 7.77
N ALA A 247 5.56 7.55 7.01
CA ALA A 247 5.08 8.90 7.19
C ALA A 247 4.13 8.94 8.39
N ASP A 248 4.63 9.40 9.54
CA ASP A 248 3.81 9.63 10.73
C ASP A 248 3.12 11.00 10.61
N THR A 249 2.14 11.03 9.71
CA THR A 249 1.46 12.24 9.24
C THR A 249 0.82 13.05 10.36
N GLY A 250 0.32 12.40 11.42
CA GLY A 250 -0.29 13.10 12.54
C GLY A 250 0.71 13.85 13.42
N ASN A 251 1.98 13.46 13.40
CA ASN A 251 3.06 14.04 14.21
C ASN A 251 4.06 14.88 13.39
N ASP A 252 3.82 15.08 12.10
CA ASP A 252 4.70 15.86 11.20
C ASP A 252 6.16 15.33 11.21
N GLN A 253 6.31 14.02 11.11
CA GLN A 253 7.61 13.35 11.14
C GLN A 253 7.68 12.12 10.24
N ILE A 254 8.90 11.70 9.90
CA ILE A 254 9.21 10.42 9.28
C ILE A 254 9.91 9.55 10.33
N VAL A 255 9.39 8.35 10.53
CA VAL A 255 9.97 7.31 11.38
C VAL A 255 10.53 6.21 10.49
N ARG A 256 11.62 5.57 10.89
CA ARG A 256 11.98 4.27 10.32
C ARG A 256 12.04 3.20 11.39
N VAL A 257 11.66 1.98 11.01
CA VAL A 257 11.60 0.81 11.88
C VAL A 257 12.38 -0.34 11.24
N ASN A 258 13.22 -1.01 12.02
CA ASN A 258 13.82 -2.26 11.60
C ASN A 258 12.84 -3.39 11.90
N VAL A 259 12.03 -3.74 10.91
CA VAL A 259 10.98 -4.76 11.04
C VAL A 259 11.50 -6.19 11.23
N SER A 260 12.82 -6.40 11.09
CA SER A 260 13.47 -7.69 11.41
C SER A 260 13.94 -7.79 12.86
N SER A 261 13.83 -6.70 13.63
CA SER A 261 14.21 -6.62 15.04
C SER A 261 13.02 -6.76 16.00
N GLY A 262 13.31 -6.76 17.29
CA GLY A 262 12.32 -6.97 18.35
C GLY A 262 12.10 -8.44 18.68
N ASN A 263 11.22 -8.70 19.65
CA ASN A 263 10.94 -10.04 20.17
C ASN A 263 9.43 -10.24 20.32
N PHE A 264 8.96 -11.46 20.06
CA PHE A 264 7.59 -11.82 20.39
C PHE A 264 7.38 -11.81 21.89
N SER A 265 6.34 -11.12 22.34
CA SER A 265 6.01 -11.00 23.78
C SER A 265 4.71 -11.67 24.19
N GLY A 266 3.97 -12.23 23.23
CA GLY A 266 2.77 -13.02 23.45
C GLY A 266 1.76 -12.90 22.32
N ASP A 267 0.61 -13.54 22.50
CA ASP A 267 -0.49 -13.41 21.58
C ASP A 267 -1.16 -12.04 21.72
N ALA A 268 -1.51 -11.45 20.59
CA ALA A 268 -2.29 -10.22 20.54
C ALA A 268 -3.78 -10.56 20.62
N ILE A 269 -4.54 -9.71 21.31
CA ILE A 269 -5.98 -9.89 21.46
C ILE A 269 -6.67 -9.17 20.30
N PRO A 270 -7.49 -9.86 19.48
CA PRO A 270 -8.32 -9.19 18.48
C PRO A 270 -9.20 -8.15 19.14
N TRP A 271 -9.22 -6.94 18.58
CA TRP A 271 -9.97 -5.84 19.17
C TRP A 271 -11.40 -5.75 18.62
N SER A 272 -11.66 -6.28 17.42
CA SER A 272 -13.00 -6.38 16.85
C SER A 272 -13.80 -7.51 17.51
N LEU A 273 -15.11 -7.34 17.63
CA LEU A 273 -16.00 -8.38 18.17
C LEU A 273 -16.26 -9.52 17.18
N GLN A 274 -16.08 -9.27 15.87
CA GLN A 274 -16.36 -10.21 14.80
C GLN A 274 -15.29 -11.27 14.57
N ARG A 275 -14.14 -11.21 15.29
CA ARG A 275 -13.03 -12.20 15.37
C ARG A 275 -12.97 -13.26 14.26
N HIS A 276 -11.88 -13.26 13.48
CA HIS A 276 -11.51 -14.41 12.66
C HIS A 276 -10.40 -15.23 13.30
N ASP A 277 -10.44 -16.54 13.07
CA ASP A 277 -9.46 -17.50 13.55
C ASP A 277 -8.17 -17.40 12.73
N LEU A 278 -7.27 -16.48 13.07
CA LEU A 278 -5.95 -16.39 12.44
C LEU A 278 -5.06 -17.56 12.91
N THR A 279 -4.17 -18.03 12.04
CA THR A 279 -3.14 -19.02 12.40
C THR A 279 -2.26 -18.48 13.52
N SER A 280 -1.88 -17.21 13.44
CA SER A 280 -1.25 -16.52 14.56
C SER A 280 -1.55 -15.02 14.57
N TYR A 281 -1.72 -14.45 15.76
CA TYR A 281 -1.74 -13.01 15.97
C TYR A 281 -0.87 -12.68 17.18
N ARG A 282 0.27 -12.02 16.96
CA ARG A 282 1.30 -11.84 18.01
C ARG A 282 1.74 -10.40 18.19
N LEU A 283 2.15 -10.07 19.41
CA LEU A 283 2.81 -8.81 19.75
C LEU A 283 4.32 -8.93 19.52
N VAL A 284 4.91 -7.85 19.01
CA VAL A 284 6.36 -7.64 18.88
C VAL A 284 6.73 -6.41 19.71
N ASP A 285 7.69 -6.57 20.61
CA ASP A 285 8.25 -5.50 21.42
C ASP A 285 9.74 -5.30 21.15
N GLY A 286 10.25 -4.11 21.39
CA GLY A 286 11.66 -3.76 21.33
C GLY A 286 12.22 -3.74 19.91
N ALA A 287 11.39 -3.44 18.91
CA ALA A 287 11.87 -3.20 17.55
C ALA A 287 12.66 -1.88 17.50
N ASP A 288 13.84 -1.91 16.88
CA ASP A 288 14.65 -0.71 16.67
C ASP A 288 13.89 0.28 15.79
N GLN A 289 13.79 1.52 16.25
CA GLN A 289 13.09 2.58 15.55
C GLN A 289 13.71 3.93 15.85
N GLU A 290 13.58 4.86 14.91
CA GLU A 290 14.03 6.23 15.10
C GLU A 290 13.23 7.23 14.25
N VAL A 291 13.04 8.43 14.80
CA VAL A 291 12.56 9.57 14.05
C VAL A 291 13.73 10.14 13.25
N VAL A 292 13.65 10.03 11.92
CA VAL A 292 14.74 10.44 11.01
C VAL A 292 14.56 11.85 10.46
N ILE A 293 13.32 12.30 10.33
CA ILE A 293 12.97 13.65 9.88
C ILE A 293 11.83 14.16 10.76
N GLY A 294 11.98 15.34 11.36
CA GLY A 294 10.97 15.93 12.24
C GLY A 294 11.27 17.39 12.55
N GLY A 295 10.72 17.90 13.65
CA GLY A 295 11.02 19.25 14.15
C GLY A 295 10.61 20.38 13.20
N GLY A 296 9.52 20.20 12.46
CA GLY A 296 9.03 21.17 11.46
C GLY A 296 9.73 21.08 10.09
N SER A 297 10.62 20.11 9.90
CA SER A 297 11.26 19.86 8.59
C SER A 297 10.29 19.35 7.53
N VAL A 298 9.20 18.72 7.96
CA VAL A 298 8.07 18.28 7.13
C VAL A 298 6.76 18.75 7.75
N ALA A 299 5.72 18.92 6.93
CA ALA A 299 4.36 19.29 7.33
C ALA A 299 3.36 18.35 6.65
N LYS A 300 2.65 17.54 7.45
CA LYS A 300 1.78 16.46 6.99
C LYS A 300 2.46 15.60 5.91
N PRO A 301 3.56 14.92 6.23
CA PRO A 301 4.17 14.00 5.29
C PRO A 301 3.15 12.94 4.89
N SER A 302 3.04 12.65 3.60
CA SER A 302 2.08 11.69 3.04
C SER A 302 2.79 10.59 2.26
N GLY A 303 3.09 10.84 0.99
CA GLY A 303 3.77 9.89 0.11
C GLY A 303 5.26 9.81 0.41
N LEU A 304 5.78 8.58 0.34
CA LEU A 304 7.20 8.27 0.48
C LEU A 304 7.71 7.55 -0.75
N LEU A 305 8.96 7.83 -1.13
CA LEU A 305 9.67 7.08 -2.14
C LEU A 305 11.17 7.05 -1.80
N VAL A 306 11.72 5.85 -1.65
CA VAL A 306 13.14 5.64 -1.35
C VAL A 306 13.84 5.22 -2.64
N LEU A 307 14.82 6.00 -3.07
CA LEU A 307 15.70 5.70 -4.20
C LEU A 307 17.09 5.36 -3.65
N SER A 308 17.28 4.13 -3.17
CA SER A 308 18.49 3.71 -2.43
C SER A 308 19.77 3.84 -3.26
N SER A 309 19.73 3.49 -4.55
CA SER A 309 20.87 3.67 -5.47
C SER A 309 21.29 5.13 -5.62
N GLU A 310 20.33 6.04 -5.44
CA GLU A 310 20.53 7.48 -5.52
C GLU A 310 20.88 8.08 -4.16
N GLY A 311 20.62 7.36 -3.06
CA GLY A 311 20.79 7.84 -1.69
C GLY A 311 19.79 8.96 -1.37
N VAL A 312 18.56 8.85 -1.86
CA VAL A 312 17.51 9.87 -1.73
C VAL A 312 16.24 9.27 -1.12
N LEU A 313 15.64 10.00 -0.17
CA LEU A 313 14.26 9.82 0.28
C LEU A 313 13.43 11.02 -0.18
N LEU A 314 12.40 10.75 -0.98
CA LEU A 314 11.39 11.74 -1.38
C LEU A 314 10.18 11.66 -0.45
N VAL A 315 9.68 12.82 -0.05
CA VAL A 315 8.52 12.98 0.84
C VAL A 315 7.60 14.04 0.25
N SER A 316 6.32 13.70 0.04
CA SER A 316 5.30 14.70 -0.28
C SER A 316 4.66 15.25 0.99
N GLU A 317 4.34 16.54 0.97
CA GLU A 317 3.67 17.25 2.07
C GLU A 317 2.22 17.58 1.67
N PHE A 318 1.24 17.02 2.37
CA PHE A 318 -0.16 17.22 2.00
C PHE A 318 -0.60 18.68 2.14
N ASP A 319 -0.25 19.33 3.25
CA ASP A 319 -0.77 20.67 3.56
C ASP A 319 -0.10 21.76 2.74
N THR A 320 1.20 21.63 2.48
CA THR A 320 1.96 22.63 1.71
C THR A 320 1.95 22.34 0.21
N GLY A 321 1.74 21.07 -0.19
CA GLY A 321 1.89 20.58 -1.54
C GLY A 321 3.34 20.40 -1.99
N ARG A 322 4.36 20.62 -1.14
CA ARG A 322 5.75 20.45 -1.59
C ARG A 322 6.12 18.97 -1.68
N VAL A 323 6.99 18.64 -2.63
CA VAL A 323 7.73 17.38 -2.63
C VAL A 323 9.18 17.69 -2.26
N LYS A 324 9.65 17.14 -1.15
CA LYS A 324 10.97 17.36 -0.57
C LYS A 324 11.85 16.14 -0.77
N ALA A 325 13.10 16.37 -1.13
CA ALA A 325 14.12 15.35 -1.23
C ALA A 325 15.11 15.48 -0.08
N PHE A 326 15.37 14.36 0.59
CA PHE A 326 16.31 14.26 1.69
C PHE A 326 17.43 13.30 1.31
N ASN A 327 18.64 13.60 1.76
CA ASN A 327 19.74 12.64 1.68
C ASN A 327 19.45 11.45 2.61
N LEU A 328 19.50 10.23 2.08
CA LEU A 328 19.05 9.03 2.79
C LEU A 328 19.92 8.63 3.98
N SER A 329 21.19 9.07 4.04
CA SER A 329 22.09 8.74 5.15
C SER A 329 22.11 9.81 6.26
N SER A 330 22.02 11.09 5.89
CA SER A 330 22.08 12.21 6.84
C SER A 330 20.72 12.80 7.19
N PHE A 331 19.67 12.44 6.45
CA PHE A 331 18.31 12.97 6.54
C PHE A 331 18.19 14.49 6.42
N ARG A 332 19.22 15.13 5.84
CA ARG A 332 19.19 16.55 5.53
C ARG A 332 18.45 16.80 4.23
N LEU A 333 17.64 17.85 4.21
CA LEU A 333 16.99 18.33 3.00
C LEU A 333 18.06 18.69 1.96
N ILE A 334 17.91 18.17 0.75
CA ILE A 334 18.81 18.43 -0.38
C ILE A 334 18.12 19.19 -1.52
N ASP A 335 16.81 19.01 -1.69
CA ASP A 335 16.04 19.70 -2.72
C ASP A 335 14.55 19.75 -2.36
N ALA A 336 13.77 20.63 -2.98
CA ALA A 336 12.33 20.69 -2.81
C ALA A 336 11.66 21.35 -4.01
N LEU A 337 10.57 20.73 -4.49
CA LEU A 337 9.74 21.27 -5.56
C LEU A 337 8.36 21.64 -5.02
N ALA A 338 7.91 22.86 -5.29
CA ALA A 338 6.59 23.32 -4.89
C ALA A 338 5.49 22.72 -5.78
N GLN A 339 4.36 22.39 -5.18
CA GLN A 339 3.11 22.03 -5.84
C GLN A 339 1.92 22.51 -4.98
N ALA A 340 0.70 22.43 -5.52
CA ALA A 340 -0.50 22.86 -4.81
C ALA A 340 -0.82 21.91 -3.65
N PRO A 341 -1.38 22.37 -2.52
CA PRO A 341 -1.79 21.49 -1.43
C PRO A 341 -2.61 20.28 -1.91
N GLY A 342 -2.45 19.15 -1.21
CA GLY A 342 -3.08 17.87 -1.54
C GLY A 342 -2.13 16.80 -2.08
N ALA A 343 -0.81 17.01 -2.05
CA ALA A 343 0.17 16.02 -2.50
C ALA A 343 0.06 14.72 -1.68
N GLY A 344 -0.09 13.58 -2.38
CA GLY A 344 -0.23 12.25 -1.80
C GLY A 344 0.89 11.32 -2.25
N GLY A 345 0.53 10.11 -2.67
CA GLY A 345 1.48 9.07 -3.08
C GLY A 345 2.49 9.50 -4.13
N LEU A 346 3.66 8.86 -4.05
CA LEU A 346 4.80 9.06 -4.94
C LEU A 346 5.15 7.72 -5.60
N GLU A 347 5.56 7.79 -6.86
CA GLU A 347 6.07 6.65 -7.62
C GLU A 347 7.10 7.10 -8.65
N TYR A 348 8.15 6.31 -8.87
CA TYR A 348 9.10 6.57 -9.95
C TYR A 348 8.98 5.52 -11.05
N ALA A 349 8.55 5.95 -12.22
CA ALA A 349 8.34 5.07 -13.37
C ALA A 349 8.56 5.85 -14.67
N GLU A 350 9.04 5.16 -15.70
CA GLU A 350 9.25 5.74 -17.03
C GLU A 350 10.12 7.03 -17.01
N GLY A 351 11.16 7.03 -16.17
CA GLY A 351 12.08 8.16 -16.04
C GLY A 351 11.50 9.40 -15.33
N ARG A 352 10.38 9.24 -14.61
CA ARG A 352 9.61 10.35 -14.04
C ARG A 352 9.14 10.05 -12.63
N LEU A 353 9.10 11.10 -11.82
CA LEU A 353 8.41 11.10 -10.54
C LEU A 353 6.95 11.45 -10.78
N TRP A 354 6.06 10.55 -10.40
CA TRP A 354 4.61 10.70 -10.40
C TRP A 354 4.12 11.03 -8.99
N VAL A 355 3.14 11.92 -8.89
CA VAL A 355 2.53 12.33 -7.61
C VAL A 355 1.02 12.50 -7.76
N THR A 356 0.25 11.99 -6.80
CA THR A 356 -1.18 12.29 -6.71
C THR A 356 -1.42 13.67 -6.10
N ASN A 357 -2.47 14.36 -6.54
CA ASN A 357 -3.03 15.51 -5.83
C ASN A 357 -4.51 15.26 -5.52
N ALA A 358 -4.78 15.01 -4.24
CA ALA A 358 -6.13 14.71 -3.75
C ALA A 358 -7.10 15.89 -3.95
N ARG A 359 -6.66 17.13 -3.68
CA ARG A 359 -7.52 18.33 -3.74
C ARG A 359 -7.82 18.78 -5.16
N GLN A 360 -6.98 18.39 -6.12
CA GLN A 360 -7.14 18.72 -7.54
C GLN A 360 -7.69 17.55 -8.37
N ASN A 361 -7.92 16.38 -7.76
CA ASN A 361 -8.31 15.15 -8.46
C ASN A 361 -7.40 14.85 -9.67
N SER A 362 -6.09 14.92 -9.46
CA SER A 362 -5.11 14.81 -10.54
C SER A 362 -3.92 13.92 -10.20
N LEU A 363 -3.30 13.40 -11.26
CA LEU A 363 -1.99 12.76 -11.28
C LEU A 363 -1.05 13.70 -12.04
N LEU A 364 0.03 14.11 -11.38
CA LEU A 364 1.05 14.99 -11.93
C LEU A 364 2.37 14.24 -12.05
N HIS A 365 3.28 14.75 -12.87
CA HIS A 365 4.64 14.21 -12.94
C HIS A 365 5.70 15.26 -13.26
N THR A 366 6.96 14.93 -12.94
CA THR A 366 8.14 15.72 -13.31
C THR A 366 9.33 14.81 -13.57
N ARG A 367 10.43 15.34 -14.12
CA ARG A 367 11.67 14.58 -14.31
C ARG A 367 12.60 14.77 -13.12
N LEU A 368 13.29 13.70 -12.74
CA LEU A 368 14.42 13.74 -11.82
C LEU A 368 15.72 13.70 -12.62
N THR A 369 16.81 14.22 -12.04
CA THR A 369 18.18 14.00 -12.49
C THR A 369 18.82 13.01 -11.54
N LEU A 370 18.94 11.76 -11.97
CA LEU A 370 19.50 10.69 -11.16
C LEU A 370 21.01 10.52 -11.48
N LYS A 371 21.78 9.97 -10.53
CA LYS A 371 23.23 9.78 -10.69
C LYS A 371 23.54 8.90 -11.90
N HIS A 372 22.70 7.90 -12.17
CA HIS A 372 22.88 7.02 -13.32
C HIS A 372 22.62 7.71 -14.67
N ASP A 373 21.85 8.81 -14.71
CA ASP A 373 21.65 9.61 -15.93
C ASP A 373 22.93 10.38 -16.33
N SER A 374 23.82 10.62 -15.36
CA SER A 374 25.08 11.33 -15.55
C SER A 374 26.21 10.43 -16.08
N ALA A 375 25.99 9.10 -16.08
CA ALA A 375 26.87 8.13 -16.73
C ALA A 375 26.38 7.91 -18.17
N GLY A 376 26.57 8.90 -19.04
CA GLY A 376 26.15 8.80 -20.43
C GLY A 376 26.65 7.51 -21.12
N PRO A 377 25.99 7.03 -22.19
CA PRO A 377 26.50 5.91 -22.98
C PRO A 377 27.92 6.23 -23.46
N PRO A 378 28.81 5.23 -23.61
CA PRO A 378 30.15 5.48 -24.12
C PRO A 378 30.01 6.20 -25.45
N THR A 379 30.51 7.43 -25.49
CA THR A 379 30.48 8.25 -26.70
C THR A 379 31.37 7.52 -27.70
N ALA A 380 30.75 6.75 -28.60
CA ALA A 380 31.42 6.33 -29.82
C ALA A 380 31.75 7.63 -30.56
N GLY A 381 33.01 8.05 -30.50
CA GLY A 381 33.50 9.17 -31.28
C GLY A 381 33.17 8.94 -32.77
N PRO A 382 33.03 10.02 -33.57
CA PRO A 382 32.69 9.88 -34.98
C PRO A 382 33.80 9.12 -35.70
N THR A 383 33.57 7.85 -36.01
CA THR A 383 34.42 7.11 -36.93
C THR A 383 34.21 7.68 -38.33
N SER A 384 35.24 8.35 -38.81
CA SER A 384 35.38 8.85 -40.18
C SER A 384 35.01 7.79 -41.22
N ALA A 385 34.23 8.22 -42.22
CA ALA A 385 33.79 7.43 -43.36
C ALA A 385 34.94 6.75 -44.13
N PRO A 386 34.75 5.54 -44.69
CA PRO A 386 35.75 4.91 -45.54
C PRO A 386 35.59 5.36 -46.99
N THR A 387 36.66 5.94 -47.53
CA THR A 387 36.83 6.24 -48.96
C THR A 387 37.28 4.96 -49.69
N ALA A 388 36.58 4.57 -50.77
CA ALA A 388 37.05 3.58 -51.76
C ALA A 388 38.06 4.23 -52.74
N PRO A 389 38.99 3.49 -53.40
CA PRO A 389 38.65 2.76 -54.65
C PRO A 389 39.51 1.52 -55.04
N GLY A 390 38.97 0.66 -55.92
CA GLY A 390 39.72 0.17 -57.11
C GLY A 390 40.12 -1.31 -57.30
N SER A 391 39.22 -2.09 -57.94
CA SER A 391 39.45 -3.05 -59.07
C SER A 391 40.09 -4.47 -58.89
N PRO A 392 39.78 -5.45 -59.82
CA PRO A 392 39.55 -6.89 -59.52
C PRO A 392 40.59 -7.88 -60.17
N PRO A 393 40.47 -9.23 -60.04
CA PRO A 393 39.67 -10.06 -60.97
C PRO A 393 38.97 -11.34 -60.41
N THR A 394 38.07 -11.87 -61.24
CA THR A 394 37.14 -13.05 -61.27
C THR A 394 37.86 -14.43 -61.48
N PRO A 395 37.20 -15.63 -61.58
CA PRO A 395 36.22 -16.30 -60.69
C PRO A 395 36.33 -17.87 -60.58
N THR A 396 35.33 -18.50 -59.93
CA THR A 396 34.73 -19.87 -60.12
C THR A 396 35.41 -21.14 -59.50
N PRO A 397 34.70 -22.29 -59.32
CA PRO A 397 33.47 -22.53 -58.52
C PRO A 397 33.44 -23.90 -57.76
N THR A 398 32.28 -24.24 -57.16
CA THR A 398 31.74 -25.60 -56.82
C THR A 398 32.34 -26.34 -55.59
N THR A 399 31.63 -27.12 -54.76
CA THR A 399 30.36 -27.89 -54.79
C THR A 399 29.94 -28.23 -53.34
N ALA A 400 28.63 -28.30 -53.04
CA ALA A 400 28.07 -29.16 -51.98
C ALA A 400 27.93 -30.61 -52.52
N PRO A 401 27.90 -31.68 -51.69
CA PRO A 401 26.61 -32.16 -51.16
C PRO A 401 26.61 -32.91 -49.79
N THR A 402 25.48 -32.78 -49.08
CA THR A 402 24.58 -33.80 -48.47
C THR A 402 25.08 -35.01 -47.66
N ALA A 403 24.33 -35.25 -46.56
CA ALA A 403 23.82 -36.53 -46.02
C ALA A 403 24.44 -37.11 -44.71
N ALA A 404 23.66 -36.91 -43.63
CA ALA A 404 23.21 -37.87 -42.62
C ALA A 404 23.94 -39.22 -42.42
N LEU A 405 24.28 -39.53 -41.17
CA LEU A 405 24.13 -40.87 -40.59
C LEU A 405 23.86 -40.81 -39.08
N THR A 406 22.87 -41.59 -38.67
CA THR A 406 22.36 -41.87 -37.32
C THR A 406 23.16 -43.00 -36.65
N ALA A 407 22.98 -43.10 -35.32
CA ALA A 407 23.19 -44.26 -34.43
C ALA A 407 24.52 -44.35 -33.63
N GLY A 408 24.39 -44.00 -32.34
CA GLY A 408 24.73 -44.78 -31.13
C GLY A 408 26.04 -45.57 -31.04
N LEU A 409 26.75 -45.40 -29.92
CA LEU A 409 26.89 -46.41 -28.86
C LEU A 409 27.83 -45.91 -27.72
N THR A 410 27.31 -45.98 -26.49
CA THR A 410 27.96 -46.44 -25.23
C THR A 410 29.29 -45.84 -24.74
N GLY A 411 29.26 -45.29 -23.51
CA GLY A 411 30.45 -45.11 -22.67
C GLY A 411 30.23 -44.29 -21.39
N ALA A 412 29.76 -44.94 -20.32
CA ALA A 412 30.02 -44.58 -18.91
C ALA A 412 30.82 -45.76 -18.28
N PRO A 413 31.54 -45.68 -17.13
CA PRO A 413 31.39 -44.79 -15.95
C PRO A 413 32.77 -44.20 -15.48
N THR A 414 33.03 -43.46 -14.39
CA THR A 414 32.70 -43.66 -12.95
C THR A 414 33.26 -42.45 -12.16
N ALA A 415 32.52 -41.90 -11.18
CA ALA A 415 33.03 -41.49 -9.86
C ALA A 415 31.85 -41.18 -8.92
N THR A 416 31.81 -41.93 -7.83
CA THR A 416 30.76 -42.09 -6.81
C THR A 416 30.71 -40.98 -5.75
N PRO A 417 29.53 -40.65 -5.19
CA PRO A 417 29.39 -39.89 -3.95
C PRO A 417 29.50 -40.82 -2.72
N THR A 418 30.24 -40.37 -1.70
CA THR A 418 30.43 -41.05 -0.42
C THR A 418 29.16 -40.95 0.45
N VAL A 419 28.73 -42.09 0.99
CA VAL A 419 27.68 -42.21 2.02
C VAL A 419 28.33 -42.82 3.27
N PHE A 420 27.89 -42.40 4.46
CA PHE A 420 27.92 -43.25 5.66
C PHE A 420 26.52 -43.35 6.27
N PRO A 421 26.11 -44.50 6.87
CA PRO A 421 24.70 -44.85 7.03
C PRO A 421 24.21 -45.02 8.50
N THR A 422 22.87 -45.02 8.60
CA THR A 422 21.96 -45.83 9.47
C THR A 422 21.88 -45.66 10.99
N SER A 423 20.63 -45.45 11.44
CA SER A 423 19.94 -46.40 12.33
C SER A 423 18.42 -46.43 12.03
N ALA A 424 17.88 -47.66 11.97
CA ALA A 424 16.57 -48.06 11.46
C ALA A 424 15.37 -47.74 12.39
N PRO A 425 14.12 -47.76 11.88
CA PRO A 425 12.92 -47.56 12.67
C PRO A 425 12.48 -48.88 13.34
N THR A 426 11.92 -48.79 14.55
CA THR A 426 11.24 -49.93 15.19
C THR A 426 9.82 -49.54 15.66
N THR A 427 8.89 -50.37 15.19
CA THR A 427 7.57 -50.75 15.74
C THR A 427 6.41 -49.76 15.76
N ALA A 428 5.32 -50.21 15.12
CA ALA A 428 3.96 -49.65 15.12
C ALA A 428 3.29 -49.69 16.51
N PRO A 429 2.20 -48.92 16.66
CA PRO A 429 0.96 -49.55 17.08
C PRO A 429 -0.25 -49.18 16.21
N SER A 430 -1.15 -50.15 16.12
CA SER A 430 -2.48 -50.10 15.52
C SER A 430 -3.50 -49.55 16.53
N ALA A 431 -4.34 -48.60 16.10
CA ALA A 431 -5.74 -48.45 16.52
C ALA A 431 -6.45 -47.44 15.58
N PRO A 432 -7.67 -47.72 15.08
CA PRO A 432 -8.44 -46.77 14.28
C PRO A 432 -9.06 -45.67 15.17
N PRO A 433 -9.21 -44.43 14.67
CA PRO A 433 -9.91 -43.39 15.41
C PRO A 433 -11.42 -43.68 15.46
N SER A 434 -12.00 -43.53 16.66
CA SER A 434 -13.44 -43.55 16.91
C SER A 434 -14.12 -42.36 16.21
N PRO A 435 -15.35 -42.48 15.67
CA PRO A 435 -16.04 -41.37 15.02
C PRO A 435 -16.40 -40.28 16.04
N ALA A 436 -16.01 -39.04 15.75
CA ALA A 436 -16.41 -37.86 16.50
C ALA A 436 -17.92 -37.60 16.37
N PRO A 437 -18.58 -37.05 17.40
CA PRO A 437 -20.02 -36.88 17.44
C PRO A 437 -20.48 -35.79 16.45
N THR A 438 -21.47 -36.14 15.63
CA THR A 438 -22.20 -35.21 14.77
C THR A 438 -23.07 -34.30 15.63
N ALA A 439 -22.59 -33.10 15.93
CA ALA A 439 -23.44 -32.01 16.42
C ALA A 439 -23.74 -31.09 15.23
N GLN A 440 -24.96 -31.16 14.70
CA GLN A 440 -25.51 -30.12 13.83
C GLN A 440 -25.54 -28.81 14.62
N VAL A 441 -24.71 -27.85 14.22
CA VAL A 441 -24.96 -26.45 14.54
C VAL A 441 -25.91 -25.94 13.47
N THR A 442 -27.20 -25.87 13.81
CA THR A 442 -28.19 -25.13 13.03
C THR A 442 -27.92 -23.65 13.23
N GLU A 443 -27.53 -22.93 12.17
CA GLU A 443 -27.46 -21.47 12.20
C GLU A 443 -28.85 -20.85 12.47
N PRO A 444 -28.94 -19.74 13.23
CA PRO A 444 -30.20 -19.04 13.40
C PRO A 444 -30.51 -18.24 12.14
N THR A 445 -31.63 -18.59 11.50
CA THR A 445 -32.25 -17.80 10.43
C THR A 445 -32.56 -16.38 10.92
N ALA A 446 -32.22 -15.39 10.10
CA ALA A 446 -32.56 -13.99 10.32
C ALA A 446 -34.09 -13.79 10.49
N PRO A 447 -34.56 -12.97 11.44
CA PRO A 447 -35.99 -12.73 11.58
C PRO A 447 -36.50 -11.81 10.47
N THR A 448 -37.24 -12.40 9.52
CA THR A 448 -38.18 -11.68 8.66
C THR A 448 -39.47 -11.42 9.44
N SER A 449 -39.65 -10.20 9.96
CA SER A 449 -40.98 -9.60 10.07
C SER A 449 -40.89 -8.09 10.28
N VAL A 450 -41.46 -7.35 9.33
CA VAL A 450 -41.81 -5.94 9.45
C VAL A 450 -43.01 -5.84 10.39
N PRO A 451 -43.00 -5.02 11.46
CA PRO A 451 -44.22 -4.67 12.15
C PRO A 451 -44.88 -3.48 11.43
N THR A 452 -45.91 -3.75 10.64
CA THR A 452 -46.93 -2.78 10.24
C THR A 452 -47.94 -2.65 11.37
N GLY A 453 -47.92 -1.52 12.07
CA GLY A 453 -48.93 -1.15 13.06
C GLY A 453 -48.82 0.33 13.41
N ALA A 454 -49.75 1.12 12.90
CA ALA A 454 -49.87 2.56 13.17
C ALA A 454 -50.16 2.84 14.66
N PRO A 455 -49.71 3.98 15.23
CA PRO A 455 -50.15 4.39 16.56
C PRO A 455 -51.44 5.20 16.44
N GLU A 456 -52.50 4.79 17.13
CA GLU A 456 -53.72 5.58 17.27
C GLU A 456 -53.89 6.08 18.71
N ALA A 457 -54.07 7.40 18.81
CA ALA A 457 -54.71 8.20 19.86
C ALA A 457 -54.16 8.22 21.32
N ALA A 458 -53.65 9.40 21.70
CA ALA A 458 -53.79 9.96 23.05
C ALA A 458 -55.25 10.48 23.25
N PRO A 459 -55.79 10.75 24.48
CA PRO A 459 -55.25 11.82 25.33
C PRO A 459 -55.47 11.73 26.88
N THR A 460 -54.65 12.54 27.60
CA THR A 460 -54.90 13.31 28.85
C THR A 460 -55.29 12.65 30.20
N ALA A 461 -54.40 12.82 31.19
CA ALA A 461 -54.74 13.38 32.51
C ALA A 461 -53.50 14.13 33.07
N GLY A 462 -53.70 15.37 33.56
CA GLY A 462 -52.64 16.36 33.84
C GLY A 462 -51.95 16.26 35.22
N PRO A 463 -51.06 17.22 35.54
CA PRO A 463 -50.22 17.21 36.74
C PRO A 463 -50.81 18.02 37.91
N THR A 464 -50.58 17.56 39.13
CA THR A 464 -50.73 18.29 40.42
C THR A 464 -49.71 17.65 41.38
N ALA A 465 -48.88 18.31 42.19
CA ALA A 465 -48.78 19.68 42.65
C ALA A 465 -47.33 20.03 43.10
N GLU A 466 -47.05 21.34 43.03
CA GLU A 466 -46.09 22.22 43.74
C GLU A 466 -44.73 21.79 44.35
N PRO A 467 -43.68 22.62 44.18
CA PRO A 467 -42.47 22.63 44.99
C PRO A 467 -42.54 23.66 46.14
N THR A 468 -42.15 23.27 47.36
CA THR A 468 -41.99 24.21 48.49
C THR A 468 -40.56 24.76 48.63
N SER A 469 -40.47 26.09 48.48
CA SER A 469 -39.67 27.09 49.23
C SER A 469 -38.12 27.02 49.31
N ALA A 470 -37.49 27.85 48.47
CA ALA A 470 -36.67 29.06 48.77
C ALA A 470 -35.47 29.08 49.76
N PRO A 471 -34.48 29.98 49.52
CA PRO A 471 -33.08 29.85 49.97
C PRO A 471 -32.74 30.69 51.22
N THR A 472 -31.61 30.39 51.87
CA THR A 472 -31.02 31.23 52.93
C THR A 472 -29.59 31.64 52.59
N SER A 473 -29.45 32.91 52.21
CA SER A 473 -28.44 33.90 52.64
C SER A 473 -26.95 33.49 52.81
N ALA A 474 -26.11 34.05 51.95
CA ALA A 474 -24.90 34.81 52.34
C ALA A 474 -25.24 36.32 52.20
N PRO A 475 -24.52 37.34 52.75
CA PRO A 475 -23.09 37.39 53.11
C PRO A 475 -22.70 38.24 54.36
N THR A 476 -21.43 38.16 54.80
CA THR A 476 -20.48 39.23 55.27
C THR A 476 -19.26 38.54 55.91
N ALA A 477 -18.00 38.95 55.80
CA ALA A 477 -17.31 40.14 55.32
C ALA A 477 -15.95 39.76 54.70
#